data_AF-A0A952UZK0-F1
#
_entry.id   AF-A0A952UZK0-F1
#
_cell.length_a   1.000
_cell.length_b   1.000
_cell.length_c   1.000
_cell.angle_alpha   90.00
_cell.angle_beta   90.00
_cell.angle_gamma   90.00
#
_symmetry.space_group_name_H-M   'P 1'
#
loop_
_entity.id
_entity.type
_entity.pdbx_description
1 polymer ?
#
loop_
_entity_poly.entity_id
_entity_poly.type
_entity_poly.pdbx_seq_one_letter_code
_entity_poly.pdbx_strand_id
1 'polypeptide(L)'
;MRASVFAVLLGGVVACTTYRDQLARGERAFEQKDHDRSIAILRDIEPDFQRLSATEQATYAFVRGMADYSVGYKADARHWLAVARGVEEATPGALGPERKAKVAATLDELNKIVFDEASTANLVNERTEPAAAPEPEKPEKPARSKPKKPEPKPDPEPTPEEDDTAPDPPAKK
;
A
#
# COMPACT_ATOMS: atom_id res chain seq x y z
N MET A 1 -23.53 -36.44 -19.94
CA MET A 1 -23.31 -35.08 -20.46
C MET A 1 -24.35 -34.14 -19.88
N ARG A 2 -24.01 -33.30 -18.91
CA ARG A 2 -24.79 -32.11 -18.54
C ARG A 2 -23.80 -31.03 -18.11
N ALA A 3 -23.47 -30.17 -19.07
CA ALA A 3 -22.63 -29.00 -18.86
C ALA A 3 -23.50 -27.89 -18.27
N SER A 4 -23.25 -27.52 -17.01
CA SER A 4 -23.79 -26.30 -16.42
C SER A 4 -22.81 -25.17 -16.71
N VAL A 5 -23.16 -24.34 -17.69
CA VAL A 5 -22.46 -23.08 -18.00
C VAL A 5 -22.92 -22.05 -16.98
N PHE A 6 -22.13 -21.85 -15.92
CA PHE A 6 -22.25 -20.68 -15.04
C PHE A 6 -21.56 -19.50 -15.73
N ALA A 7 -22.32 -18.76 -16.54
CA ALA A 7 -21.90 -17.46 -17.04
C ALA A 7 -21.98 -16.44 -15.89
N VAL A 8 -20.88 -16.29 -15.16
CA VAL A 8 -20.73 -15.21 -14.17
C VAL A 8 -20.44 -13.92 -14.94
N LEU A 9 -21.46 -13.06 -15.01
CA LEU A 9 -21.37 -11.68 -15.46
C LEU A 9 -20.35 -10.92 -14.60
N LEU A 10 -19.12 -10.78 -15.12
CA LEU A 10 -18.13 -9.83 -14.63
C LEU A 10 -18.60 -8.40 -14.98
N GLY A 11 -19.50 -7.86 -14.16
CA GLY A 11 -19.87 -6.44 -14.17
C GLY A 11 -18.73 -5.62 -13.58
N GLY A 12 -17.90 -5.04 -14.45
CA GLY A 12 -16.85 -4.10 -14.08
C GLY A 12 -17.46 -2.84 -13.48
N VAL A 13 -17.49 -2.74 -12.14
CA VAL A 13 -17.64 -1.47 -11.45
C VAL A 13 -16.36 -0.66 -11.68
N VAL A 14 -16.34 0.12 -12.76
CA VAL A 14 -15.42 1.24 -12.91
C VAL A 14 -15.83 2.25 -11.84
N ALA A 15 -15.32 2.07 -10.62
CA ALA A 15 -15.51 3.00 -9.53
C ALA A 15 -14.85 4.31 -9.96
N CYS A 16 -15.65 5.29 -10.36
CA CYS A 16 -15.19 6.66 -10.50
C CYS A 16 -14.73 7.10 -9.10
N THR A 17 -13.42 7.05 -8.85
CA THR A 17 -12.85 7.45 -7.57
C THR A 17 -13.02 8.94 -7.43
N THR A 18 -13.90 9.38 -6.52
CA THR A 18 -14.09 10.80 -6.23
C THR A 18 -12.91 11.30 -5.38
N TYR A 19 -12.57 12.59 -5.45
CA TYR A 19 -11.51 13.18 -4.62
C TYR A 19 -11.70 12.90 -3.12
N ARG A 20 -12.96 12.89 -2.69
CA ARG A 20 -13.34 12.57 -1.32
C ARG A 20 -13.01 11.12 -0.92
N ASP A 21 -13.24 10.16 -1.83
CA ASP A 21 -12.84 8.77 -1.57
C ASP A 21 -11.32 8.63 -1.48
N GLN A 22 -10.58 9.33 -2.35
CA GLN A 22 -9.11 9.35 -2.29
C GLN A 22 -8.61 9.95 -0.98
N LEU A 23 -9.17 11.09 -0.54
CA LEU A 23 -8.86 11.69 0.75
C LEU A 23 -9.13 10.72 1.91
N ALA A 24 -10.29 10.06 1.92
CA ALA A 24 -10.63 9.09 2.95
C ALA A 24 -9.71 7.85 2.96
N ARG A 25 -9.15 7.47 1.81
CA ARG A 25 -8.11 6.41 1.74
C ARG A 25 -6.76 6.91 2.26
N GLY A 26 -6.39 8.15 1.95
CA GLY A 26 -5.17 8.79 2.47
C GLY A 26 -5.21 8.95 4.00
N GLU A 27 -6.35 9.35 4.56
CA GLU A 27 -6.61 9.42 6.00
C GLU A 27 -6.48 8.05 6.67
N ARG A 28 -7.14 7.02 6.12
CA ARG A 28 -7.04 5.66 6.66
C ARG A 28 -5.61 5.13 6.65
N ALA A 29 -4.85 5.38 5.58
CA ALA A 29 -3.43 4.99 5.53
C ALA A 29 -2.61 5.71 6.60
N PHE A 30 -2.87 7.01 6.82
CA PHE A 30 -2.24 7.79 7.88
C PHE A 30 -2.56 7.26 9.28
N GLU A 31 -3.83 6.95 9.56
CA GLU A 31 -4.28 6.37 10.83
C GLU A 31 -3.64 4.99 11.10
N GLN A 32 -3.37 4.23 10.05
CA GLN A 32 -2.65 2.95 10.09
C GLN A 32 -1.13 3.11 10.24
N LYS A 33 -0.63 4.35 10.39
CA LYS A 33 0.81 4.70 10.42
C LYS A 33 1.57 4.35 9.13
N ASP A 34 0.86 4.12 8.04
CA ASP A 34 1.43 3.92 6.71
C ASP A 34 1.58 5.28 6.01
N HIS A 35 2.55 6.07 6.49
CA HIS A 35 2.74 7.46 6.08
C HIS A 35 3.15 7.58 4.61
N ASP A 36 4.01 6.68 4.12
CA ASP A 36 4.42 6.65 2.70
C ASP A 36 3.23 6.40 1.78
N ARG A 37 2.35 5.46 2.13
CA ARG A 37 1.13 5.20 1.35
C ARG A 37 0.15 6.37 1.42
N SER A 38 -0.01 6.98 2.58
CA SER A 38 -0.84 8.18 2.74
C SER A 38 -0.35 9.30 1.80
N ILE A 39 0.95 9.58 1.83
CA ILE A 39 1.61 10.55 0.95
C ILE A 39 1.36 10.23 -0.52
N ALA A 40 1.51 8.97 -0.94
CA ALA A 40 1.29 8.55 -2.32
C ALA A 40 -0.15 8.82 -2.76
N ILE A 41 -1.14 8.43 -1.96
CA ILE A 41 -2.57 8.67 -2.27
C ILE A 41 -2.89 10.16 -2.33
N LEU A 42 -2.32 10.96 -1.41
CA LEU A 42 -2.62 12.39 -1.32
C LEU A 42 -1.97 13.22 -2.45
N ARG A 43 -0.88 12.73 -3.05
CA ARG A 43 -0.28 13.37 -4.23
C ARG A 43 -1.16 13.27 -5.47
N ASP A 44 -1.91 12.18 -5.61
CA ASP A 44 -2.81 11.99 -6.76
C ASP A 44 -3.92 13.04 -6.83
N ILE A 45 -4.39 13.55 -5.67
CA ILE A 45 -5.43 14.59 -5.60
C ILE A 45 -4.88 16.02 -5.50
N GLU A 46 -3.58 16.20 -5.32
CA GLU A 46 -2.95 17.50 -5.07
C GLU A 46 -3.26 18.56 -6.15
N PRO A 47 -3.23 18.25 -7.47
CA PRO A 47 -3.54 19.24 -8.50
C PRO A 47 -4.98 19.79 -8.42
N ASP A 48 -5.88 19.02 -7.81
CA ASP A 48 -7.30 19.31 -7.71
C ASP A 48 -7.74 19.58 -6.26
N PHE A 49 -6.81 19.79 -5.33
CA PHE A 49 -7.16 19.95 -3.90
C PHE A 49 -8.13 21.11 -3.65
N GLN A 50 -8.10 22.15 -4.48
CA GLN A 50 -9.03 23.29 -4.40
C GLN A 50 -10.49 22.92 -4.71
N ARG A 51 -10.75 21.74 -5.29
CA ARG A 51 -12.11 21.22 -5.53
C ARG A 51 -12.74 20.61 -4.28
N LEU A 52 -11.95 20.35 -3.24
CA LEU A 52 -12.44 19.88 -1.95
C LEU A 52 -13.18 21.00 -1.20
N SER A 53 -14.12 20.66 -0.33
CA SER A 53 -14.71 21.64 0.61
C SER A 53 -13.67 22.18 1.60
N ALA A 54 -13.91 23.31 2.25
CA ALA A 54 -12.97 23.89 3.20
C ALA A 54 -12.56 22.91 4.33
N THR A 55 -13.51 22.14 4.87
CA THR A 55 -13.22 21.10 5.87
C THR A 55 -12.35 19.97 5.32
N GLU A 56 -12.59 19.54 4.08
CA GLU A 56 -11.80 18.52 3.40
C GLU A 56 -10.41 19.05 3.01
N GLN A 57 -10.29 20.32 2.62
CA GLN A 57 -9.02 21.00 2.36
C GLN A 57 -8.17 21.08 3.63
N ALA A 58 -8.77 21.48 4.76
CA ALA A 58 -8.08 21.51 6.04
C ALA A 58 -7.61 20.13 6.47
N THR A 59 -8.46 19.12 6.27
CA THR A 59 -8.15 17.72 6.56
C THR A 59 -7.03 17.18 5.67
N TYR A 60 -7.11 17.42 4.36
CA TYR A 60 -6.06 17.10 3.40
C TYR A 60 -4.71 17.67 3.84
N ALA A 61 -4.66 18.98 4.07
CA ALA A 61 -3.44 19.69 4.43
C ALA A 61 -2.87 19.21 5.78
N PHE A 62 -3.74 18.93 6.76
CA PHE A 62 -3.33 18.34 8.04
C PHE A 62 -2.69 16.96 7.86
N VAL A 63 -3.37 16.04 7.16
CA VAL A 63 -2.90 14.66 6.99
C VAL A 63 -1.62 14.63 6.16
N ARG A 64 -1.58 15.39 5.06
CA ARG A 64 -0.41 15.55 4.20
C ARG A 64 0.78 16.06 5.00
N GLY A 65 0.61 17.17 5.73
CA GLY A 65 1.67 17.78 6.52
C GLY A 65 2.16 16.90 7.66
N MET A 66 1.27 16.20 8.37
CA MET A 66 1.65 15.27 9.43
C MET A 66 2.33 14.00 8.89
N ALA A 67 1.90 13.49 7.73
CA ALA A 67 2.56 12.35 7.10
C ALA A 67 3.97 12.72 6.63
N ASP A 68 4.13 13.88 5.98
CA ASP A 68 5.43 14.41 5.57
C ASP A 68 6.33 14.64 6.80
N TYR A 69 5.78 15.16 7.90
CA TYR A 69 6.52 15.32 9.16
C TYR A 69 7.02 13.98 9.70
N SER A 70 6.16 12.95 9.73
CA SER A 70 6.52 11.61 10.23
C SER A 70 7.64 10.94 9.44
N VAL A 71 7.79 11.25 8.16
CA VAL A 71 8.85 10.67 7.31
C VAL A 71 10.09 11.57 7.19
N GLY A 72 10.11 12.73 7.86
CA GLY A 72 11.24 13.66 7.86
C GLY A 72 11.24 14.72 6.76
N TYR A 73 10.18 14.81 5.95
CA TYR A 73 10.02 15.85 4.92
C TYR A 73 9.57 17.17 5.56
N LYS A 74 10.48 17.79 6.32
CA LYS A 74 10.21 18.96 7.19
C LYS A 74 9.75 20.20 6.43
N ALA A 75 10.29 20.47 5.24
CA ALA A 75 9.85 21.61 4.43
C ALA A 75 8.42 21.41 3.93
N ASP A 76 8.10 20.23 3.40
CA ASP A 76 6.76 19.90 2.91
C ASP A 76 5.76 19.88 4.07
N ALA A 77 6.15 19.30 5.20
CA ALA A 77 5.37 19.29 6.43
C ALA A 77 4.99 20.70 6.87
N ARG A 78 5.97 21.61 6.94
CA ARG A 78 5.73 23.00 7.33
C ARG A 78 4.77 23.69 6.36
N HIS A 79 4.97 23.49 5.06
CA HIS A 79 4.11 24.07 4.04
C HIS A 79 2.65 23.63 4.23
N TRP A 80 2.39 22.34 4.27
CA TRP A 80 1.03 21.81 4.34
C TRP A 80 0.36 22.08 5.70
N LEU A 81 1.10 22.05 6.80
CA LEU A 81 0.55 22.42 8.11
C LEU A 81 0.21 23.93 8.17
N ALA A 82 1.00 24.80 7.52
CA ALA A 82 0.66 26.20 7.40
C ALA A 82 -0.61 26.42 6.56
N VAL A 83 -0.79 25.65 5.47
CA VAL A 83 -2.05 25.65 4.69
C VAL A 83 -3.22 25.21 5.57
N ALA A 84 -3.08 24.12 6.34
CA ALA A 84 -4.13 23.65 7.24
C ALA A 84 -4.55 24.72 8.27
N ARG A 85 -3.57 25.42 8.85
CA ARG A 85 -3.83 26.56 9.76
C ARG A 85 -4.55 27.70 9.05
N GLY A 86 -4.11 28.07 7.84
CA GLY A 86 -4.75 29.13 7.05
C GLY A 86 -6.21 28.82 6.70
N VAL A 87 -6.53 27.56 6.36
CA VAL A 87 -7.92 27.16 6.11
C VAL A 87 -8.76 27.23 7.38
N GLU A 88 -8.24 26.83 8.54
CA GLU A 88 -8.92 26.96 9.84
C GLU A 88 -9.11 28.44 10.27
N GLU A 89 -8.17 29.32 9.95
CA GLU A 89 -8.31 30.76 10.18
C GLU A 89 -9.40 31.38 9.29
N ALA A 90 -9.48 30.94 8.03
CA ALA A 90 -10.49 31.40 7.08
C ALA A 90 -11.87 30.79 7.35
N THR A 91 -11.93 29.55 7.84
CA THR A 91 -13.16 28.81 8.16
C THR A 91 -13.02 28.17 9.55
N PRO A 92 -13.37 28.92 10.62
CA PRO A 92 -13.25 28.41 11.98
C PRO A 92 -14.06 27.12 12.19
N GLY A 93 -13.40 26.10 12.74
CA GLY A 93 -14.00 24.77 12.95
C GLY A 93 -13.83 23.81 11.76
N ALA A 94 -13.11 24.20 10.70
CA ALA A 94 -12.70 23.28 9.64
C ALA A 94 -11.76 22.19 10.17
N LEU A 95 -10.95 22.51 11.19
CA LEU A 95 -10.21 21.53 11.99
C LEU A 95 -10.87 21.33 13.35
N GLY A 96 -11.03 20.06 13.75
CA GLY A 96 -11.34 19.73 15.14
C GLY A 96 -10.25 20.23 16.10
N PRO A 97 -10.58 20.46 17.39
CA PRO A 97 -9.68 21.11 18.35
C PRO A 97 -8.36 20.36 18.54
N GLU A 98 -8.39 19.02 18.52
CA GLU A 98 -7.19 18.18 18.64
C GLU A 98 -6.24 18.38 17.43
N ARG A 99 -6.77 18.30 16.21
CA ARG A 99 -5.98 18.50 14.98
C ARG A 99 -5.40 19.91 14.95
N LYS A 100 -6.17 20.92 15.34
CA LYS A 100 -5.72 22.32 15.45
C LYS A 100 -4.56 22.48 16.44
N ALA A 101 -4.67 21.90 17.64
CA ALA A 101 -3.60 21.93 18.63
C ALA A 101 -2.33 21.24 18.11
N LYS A 102 -2.49 20.11 17.41
CA LYS A 102 -1.37 19.39 16.80
C LYS A 102 -0.68 20.18 15.69
N VAL A 103 -1.44 20.84 14.80
CA VAL A 103 -0.89 21.74 13.77
C VAL A 103 -0.06 22.85 14.42
N ALA A 104 -0.58 23.51 15.46
CA ALA A 104 0.13 24.59 16.14
C ALA A 104 1.45 24.10 16.76
N ALA A 105 1.40 23.00 17.51
CA ALA A 105 2.59 22.44 18.17
C ALA A 105 3.67 22.02 17.16
N THR A 106 3.28 21.30 16.09
CA THR A 106 4.24 20.84 15.07
C THR A 106 4.82 22.02 14.28
N LEU A 107 4.02 23.05 13.97
CA LEU A 107 4.54 24.25 13.32
C LEU A 107 5.52 25.01 14.21
N ASP A 108 5.27 25.11 15.51
CA ASP A 108 6.19 25.76 16.44
C ASP A 108 7.55 25.04 16.48
N GLU A 109 7.54 23.70 16.51
CA GLU A 109 8.76 22.89 16.41
C GLU A 109 9.50 23.12 15.08
N LEU A 110 8.80 23.03 13.94
CA LEU A 110 9.40 23.21 12.62
C LEU A 110 9.91 24.65 12.41
N ASN A 111 9.26 25.64 13.01
CA ASN A 111 9.70 27.03 12.95
C ASN A 111 10.97 27.26 13.78
N LYS A 112 11.08 26.64 14.97
CA LYS A 112 12.30 26.74 15.80
C LYS A 112 13.55 26.29 15.04
N ILE A 113 13.48 25.23 14.24
CA ILE A 113 14.59 24.77 13.40
C ILE A 113 15.14 25.91 12.53
N VAL A 114 14.27 26.74 11.95
CA VAL A 114 14.69 27.87 11.11
C VAL A 114 15.29 29.01 11.92
N PHE A 115 14.74 29.30 13.09
CA PHE A 115 15.13 30.46 13.89
C PHE A 115 16.34 30.21 14.78
N ASP A 116 16.48 29.00 15.33
CA ASP A 116 17.52 28.66 16.31
C ASP A 116 18.81 28.17 15.61
N GLU A 117 18.71 27.43 14.50
CA GLU A 117 19.88 26.86 13.82
C GLU A 117 20.43 27.78 12.71
N ALA A 118 19.78 28.93 12.48
CA ALA A 118 20.12 29.93 11.46
C ALA A 118 20.40 29.33 10.07
N SER A 119 19.79 28.17 9.78
CA SER A 119 20.06 27.40 8.58
C SER A 119 18.81 26.69 8.11
N THR A 120 18.33 27.07 6.93
CA THR A 120 17.27 26.33 6.22
C THR A 120 17.76 24.96 5.72
N ALA A 121 19.06 24.66 5.83
CA ALA A 121 19.62 23.35 5.44
C ALA A 121 18.99 22.21 6.26
N ASN A 122 18.58 22.47 7.50
CA ASN A 122 17.95 21.46 8.36
C ASN A 122 16.44 21.30 8.13
N LEU A 123 15.86 22.09 7.22
CA LEU A 123 14.50 21.89 6.70
C LEU A 123 14.49 21.07 5.41
N VAL A 124 15.65 20.71 4.85
CA VAL A 124 15.69 19.90 3.62
C VAL A 124 14.94 18.60 3.89
N ASN A 125 14.17 18.16 2.88
CA ASN A 125 13.41 16.92 2.95
C ASN A 125 14.38 15.73 2.93
N GLU A 126 14.90 15.39 4.10
CA GLU A 126 15.68 14.19 4.32
C GLU A 126 14.76 13.12 4.90
N ARG A 127 14.64 12.00 4.18
CA ARG A 127 13.85 10.88 4.65
C ARG A 127 14.48 10.36 5.94
N THR A 128 13.71 10.36 7.02
CA THR A 128 14.05 9.58 8.20
C THR A 128 13.79 8.13 7.84
N GLU A 129 14.86 7.33 7.69
CA GLU A 129 14.68 5.90 7.48
C GLU A 129 13.85 5.34 8.63
N PRO A 130 12.75 4.59 8.33
CA PRO A 130 12.06 3.86 9.38
C PRO A 130 13.09 2.98 10.05
N ALA A 131 13.23 3.09 11.38
CA ALA A 131 14.01 2.12 12.14
C ALA A 131 13.58 0.74 11.67
N ALA A 132 14.52 -0.02 11.08
CA ALA A 132 14.23 -1.30 10.47
C ALA A 132 13.33 -2.08 11.41
N ALA A 133 12.13 -2.43 10.94
CA ALA A 133 11.29 -3.36 11.67
C ALA A 133 12.17 -4.56 12.04
N PRO A 134 12.10 -5.09 13.28
CA PRO A 134 12.86 -6.28 13.63
C PRO A 134 12.60 -7.31 12.53
N GLU A 135 13.67 -7.72 11.87
CA GLU A 135 13.66 -8.66 10.77
C GLU A 135 12.78 -9.83 11.22
N PRO A 136 11.71 -10.19 10.47
CA PRO A 136 10.90 -11.32 10.86
C PRO A 136 11.84 -12.52 10.95
N GLU A 137 12.00 -13.07 12.16
CA GLU A 137 12.78 -14.27 12.39
C GLU A 137 12.37 -15.28 11.31
N LYS A 138 13.33 -15.54 10.44
CA LYS A 138 13.23 -16.47 9.33
C LYS A 138 12.63 -17.77 9.90
N PRO A 139 11.43 -18.20 9.50
CA PRO A 139 10.86 -19.42 10.06
C PRO A 139 11.84 -20.55 9.79
N GLU A 140 12.37 -21.13 10.86
CA GLU A 140 13.13 -22.37 10.79
C GLU A 140 12.27 -23.38 10.03
N LYS A 141 12.76 -23.78 8.85
CA LYS A 141 12.11 -24.78 8.02
C LYS A 141 11.87 -26.02 8.88
N PRO A 142 10.63 -26.55 8.98
CA PRO A 142 10.43 -27.82 9.66
C PRO A 142 11.27 -28.88 8.95
N ALA A 143 12.03 -29.62 9.75
CA ALA A 143 12.92 -30.68 9.32
C ALA A 143 12.16 -31.63 8.37
N ARG A 144 12.66 -31.70 7.14
CA ARG A 144 12.16 -32.57 6.07
C ARG A 144 12.29 -34.02 6.54
N SER A 145 11.16 -34.67 6.82
CA SER A 145 11.10 -36.12 7.06
C SER A 145 11.76 -36.86 5.90
N LYS A 146 12.78 -37.65 6.20
CA LYS A 146 13.52 -38.49 5.25
C LYS A 146 12.54 -39.42 4.48
N PRO A 147 12.56 -39.45 3.14
CA PRO A 147 11.92 -40.51 2.38
C PRO A 147 12.71 -41.82 2.54
N LYS A 148 12.01 -42.92 2.79
CA LYS A 148 12.54 -44.29 2.81
C LYS A 148 13.14 -44.63 1.43
N LYS A 149 14.37 -45.14 1.45
CA LYS A 149 15.14 -45.71 0.34
C LYS A 149 14.39 -46.89 -0.31
N PRO A 150 14.15 -46.90 -1.63
CA PRO A 150 13.84 -48.12 -2.37
C PRO A 150 15.14 -48.84 -2.77
N GLU A 151 15.15 -50.16 -2.61
CA GLU A 151 16.22 -51.07 -3.03
C GLU A 151 16.32 -51.19 -4.57
N PRO A 152 17.51 -51.51 -5.11
CA PRO A 152 17.78 -51.47 -6.54
C PRO A 152 17.32 -52.75 -7.24
N LYS A 153 16.77 -52.62 -8.46
CA LYS A 153 16.60 -53.73 -9.40
C LYS A 153 17.54 -53.55 -10.59
N PRO A 154 18.02 -54.66 -11.19
CA PRO A 154 19.18 -54.67 -12.08
C PRO A 154 18.84 -54.28 -13.52
N ASP A 155 19.89 -53.84 -14.22
CA ASP A 155 19.94 -53.33 -15.60
C ASP A 155 19.71 -54.41 -16.70
N PRO A 156 19.53 -53.98 -17.97
CA PRO A 156 18.64 -54.61 -18.97
C PRO A 156 19.36 -55.44 -20.05
N GLU A 157 18.59 -56.27 -20.78
CA GLU A 157 18.72 -56.63 -22.22
C GLU A 157 17.76 -57.81 -22.56
N PRO A 158 17.50 -58.18 -23.83
CA PRO A 158 17.27 -57.41 -25.06
C PRO A 158 15.92 -57.82 -25.76
N THR A 159 15.45 -57.03 -26.74
CA THR A 159 14.35 -57.39 -27.67
C THR A 159 14.81 -58.39 -28.74
N PRO A 160 13.92 -59.23 -29.33
CA PRO A 160 13.47 -58.95 -30.71
C PRO A 160 12.07 -59.48 -31.12
N GLU A 161 11.62 -59.01 -32.31
CA GLU A 161 10.68 -59.62 -33.29
C GLU A 161 9.16 -59.48 -33.00
N GLU A 162 8.37 -58.76 -33.82
CA GLU A 162 7.78 -59.18 -35.12
C GLU A 162 7.13 -60.59 -35.00
N ASP A 163 5.83 -60.78 -35.22
CA ASP A 163 5.25 -60.91 -36.56
C ASP A 163 3.73 -61.18 -36.46
N ASP A 164 3.02 -60.80 -37.52
CA ASP A 164 1.71 -61.23 -38.04
C ASP A 164 0.68 -62.01 -37.19
N THR A 165 -0.58 -61.56 -37.28
CA THR A 165 -1.73 -62.31 -37.88
C THR A 165 -3.06 -61.76 -37.32
N ALA A 166 -3.74 -60.94 -38.11
CA ALA A 166 -5.21 -60.90 -38.15
C ALA A 166 -5.71 -62.07 -39.05
N PRO A 167 -7.02 -62.34 -39.25
CA PRO A 167 -8.27 -61.87 -38.62
C PRO A 167 -9.11 -63.10 -38.13
N ASP A 168 -10.33 -63.01 -37.59
CA ASP A 168 -11.62 -62.88 -38.30
C ASP A 168 -12.79 -62.98 -37.28
N PRO A 169 -14.06 -62.70 -37.66
CA PRO A 169 -15.07 -62.08 -36.80
C PRO A 169 -16.27 -63.05 -36.59
N PRO A 170 -17.54 -62.61 -36.60
CA PRO A 170 -18.38 -62.52 -35.41
C PRO A 170 -19.52 -63.56 -35.36
N ALA A 171 -20.07 -63.81 -34.18
CA ALA A 171 -21.37 -64.49 -34.05
C ALA A 171 -22.37 -63.62 -33.29
N LYS A 172 -23.33 -63.08 -34.04
CA LYS A 172 -24.62 -62.60 -33.55
C LYS A 172 -25.41 -63.76 -32.95
N LYS A 173 -26.12 -63.52 -31.85
CA LYS A 173 -27.50 -63.96 -31.63
C LYS A 173 -28.19 -63.00 -30.66
#